data_AF-A0A1J3GWX1-F1
#
_entry.id   AF-A0A1J3GWX1-F1
#
_cell.length_a   1.000
_cell.length_b   1.000
_cell.length_c   1.000
_cell.angle_alpha   90.00
_cell.angle_beta   90.00
_cell.angle_gamma   90.00
#
_symmetry.space_group_name_H-M   'P 1'
#
loop_
_entity.id
_entity.type
_entity.pdbx_description
1 polymer ?
#
loop_
_entity_poly.entity_id
_entity_poly.type
_entity_poly.pdbx_seq_one_letter_code
_entity_poly.pdbx_strand_id
1 'polypeptide(L)'
;LTTKCHQLLPLQNQRLIIKRIKEERKVMTQRVDAQGGNGGGFWDHGINSGVRKIYVGRDDTCISYLKVEYYSDGTVKSHAQGIQSHNPQEFVVDYPNEYITSVEGTYACAYITAVVITSLVFKTSTGRVSPRFGNPGFVLENNGRKLVGFHGKSGHALDAIGAHFAPDTSSSNWAPPRKLAAQGGPGGGMWDDGVHSGVRKVYVGRDECCVTKVKFDYISADGELETREHGRIIQHPQEFLLDYPNEYITSVEGTTGLVSRYHTYVVTSLAFTTSTGRTSPTFGATKFVLEDNGRQLVGFHGRSGNVIDCIGAHFAPVPPPS
;
A
#
# COMPACT_ATOMS: atom_id res chain seq x y z
N LEU A 1 -6.26 46.75 -9.26
CA LEU A 1 -6.47 45.43 -9.88
C LEU A 1 -5.12 44.72 -9.87
N THR A 2 -4.80 44.05 -8.78
CA THR A 2 -3.48 43.45 -8.54
C THR A 2 -3.68 41.95 -8.42
N THR A 3 -3.40 41.25 -9.52
CA THR A 3 -3.44 39.79 -9.59
C THR A 3 -2.29 39.25 -8.72
N LYS A 4 -2.61 38.65 -7.57
CA LYS A 4 -1.63 37.90 -6.78
C LYS A 4 -1.36 36.58 -7.51
N CYS A 5 -0.20 36.50 -8.17
CA CYS A 5 0.42 35.23 -8.54
C CYS A 5 0.72 34.44 -7.26
N HIS A 6 -0.02 33.37 -7.02
CA HIS A 6 0.42 32.34 -6.08
C HIS A 6 1.64 31.64 -6.68
N GLN A 7 2.79 31.82 -6.02
CA GLN A 7 4.04 31.16 -6.37
C GLN A 7 3.91 29.66 -6.12
N LEU A 8 3.87 28.89 -7.21
CA LEU A 8 4.17 27.46 -7.20
C LEU A 8 5.60 27.27 -6.67
N LEU A 9 5.80 26.41 -5.67
CA LEU A 9 7.15 26.04 -5.26
C LEU A 9 7.82 25.24 -6.39
N PRO A 10 9.08 25.52 -6.76
CA PRO A 10 9.74 24.84 -7.89
C PRO A 10 10.03 23.36 -7.61
N LEU A 11 9.84 22.50 -8.63
CA LEU A 11 10.13 21.05 -8.69
C LEU A 11 11.48 20.61 -8.07
N GLN A 12 12.46 21.51 -7.97
CA GLN A 12 13.75 21.23 -7.33
C GLN A 12 13.63 20.97 -5.82
N ASN A 13 12.70 21.64 -5.13
CA ASN A 13 12.54 21.50 -3.68
C ASN A 13 11.91 20.16 -3.29
N GLN A 14 10.98 19.63 -4.07
CA GLN A 14 10.31 18.36 -3.78
C GLN A 14 11.24 17.15 -3.99
N ARG A 15 12.07 17.16 -5.03
CA ARG A 15 13.13 16.15 -5.23
C ARG A 15 14.16 16.17 -4.10
N LEU A 16 14.49 17.36 -3.58
CA LEU A 16 15.40 17.51 -2.45
C LEU A 16 14.79 16.94 -1.16
N ILE A 17 13.49 17.15 -0.92
CA ILE A 17 12.75 16.60 0.22
C ILE A 17 12.69 15.07 0.15
N ILE A 18 12.33 14.47 -0.98
CA ILE A 18 12.30 13.01 -1.14
C ILE A 18 13.70 12.41 -0.95
N LYS A 19 14.73 13.06 -1.51
CA LYS A 19 16.13 12.63 -1.34
C LYS A 19 16.54 12.68 0.14
N ARG A 20 16.17 13.76 0.85
CA ARG A 20 16.43 13.91 2.29
C ARG A 20 15.70 12.85 3.11
N ILE A 21 14.43 12.58 2.83
CA ILE A 21 13.65 11.51 3.50
C ILE A 21 14.28 10.14 3.27
N LYS A 22 14.75 9.86 2.05
CA LYS A 22 15.45 8.61 1.73
C LYS A 22 16.76 8.48 2.50
N GLU A 23 17.53 9.57 2.59
CA GLU A 23 18.78 9.59 3.34
C GLU A 23 18.53 9.47 4.85
N GLU A 24 17.54 10.17 5.39
CA GLU A 24 17.12 10.05 6.79
C GLU A 24 16.62 8.63 7.11
N ARG A 25 15.87 7.99 6.21
CA ARG A 25 15.50 6.56 6.35
C ARG A 25 16.71 5.66 6.37
N LYS A 26 17.68 5.89 5.48
CA LYS A 26 18.92 5.13 5.45
C LYS A 26 19.71 5.29 6.74
N VAL A 27 19.77 6.50 7.30
CA VAL A 27 20.44 6.81 8.57
C VAL A 27 19.70 6.20 9.77
N MET A 28 18.37 6.19 9.76
CA MET A 28 17.55 5.66 10.86
C MET A 28 17.40 4.13 10.83
N THR A 29 17.70 3.51 9.69
CA THR A 29 17.66 2.06 9.53
C THR A 29 18.82 1.43 10.30
N GLN A 30 18.50 0.40 11.08
CA GLN A 30 19.46 -0.38 11.82
C GLN A 30 19.50 -1.79 11.24
N ARG A 31 20.72 -2.24 10.94
CA ARG A 31 21.00 -3.58 10.45
C ARG A 31 21.24 -4.51 11.62
N VAL A 32 20.52 -5.62 11.66
CA VAL A 32 20.77 -6.75 12.56
C VAL A 32 21.58 -7.79 11.80
N ASP A 33 22.68 -8.25 12.40
CA ASP A 33 23.63 -9.16 11.76
C ASP A 33 23.00 -10.52 11.41
N ALA A 34 23.50 -11.10 10.33
CA ALA A 34 22.98 -12.35 9.83
C ALA A 34 23.32 -13.51 10.76
N GLN A 35 22.34 -14.38 10.98
CA GLN A 35 22.46 -15.64 11.72
C GLN A 35 22.46 -16.79 10.73
N GLY A 36 23.28 -17.83 10.95
CA GLY A 36 23.37 -18.97 10.04
C GLY A 36 24.81 -19.41 9.76
N GLY A 37 25.00 -20.10 8.63
CA GLY A 37 26.29 -20.58 8.18
C GLY A 37 27.04 -19.62 7.25
N ASN A 38 28.24 -20.05 6.85
CA ASN A 38 29.16 -19.27 6.02
C ASN A 38 29.11 -19.63 4.52
N GLY A 39 28.25 -20.57 4.12
CA GLY A 39 28.09 -21.01 2.73
C GLY A 39 27.41 -19.97 1.83
N GLY A 40 27.28 -20.29 0.53
CA GLY A 40 26.54 -19.47 -0.43
C GLY A 40 27.12 -18.08 -0.74
N GLY A 41 26.48 -17.39 -1.69
CA GLY A 41 26.79 -16.01 -2.08
C GLY A 41 26.06 -14.99 -1.21
N PHE A 42 26.70 -13.83 -0.94
CA PHE A 42 26.06 -12.73 -0.22
C PHE A 42 24.97 -12.07 -1.06
N TRP A 43 23.90 -11.63 -0.40
CA TRP A 43 22.84 -10.82 -0.99
C TRP A 43 22.24 -9.83 0.02
N ASP A 44 21.67 -8.75 -0.50
CA ASP A 44 20.94 -7.74 0.28
C ASP A 44 19.75 -7.24 -0.55
N HIS A 45 18.55 -7.30 0.03
CA HIS A 45 17.32 -6.79 -0.60
C HIS A 45 17.16 -5.27 -0.46
N GLY A 46 18.10 -4.61 0.21
CA GLY A 46 18.12 -3.17 0.44
C GLY A 46 17.05 -2.72 1.44
N ILE A 47 16.90 -1.40 1.55
CA ILE A 47 15.93 -0.76 2.43
C ILE A 47 14.67 -0.48 1.63
N ASN A 48 13.57 -1.14 2.00
CA ASN A 48 12.26 -0.96 1.40
C ASN A 48 11.33 -0.24 2.37
N SER A 49 10.08 -0.06 1.96
CA SER A 49 9.10 0.64 2.80
C SER A 49 8.39 -0.28 3.80
N GLY A 50 8.19 -1.53 3.39
CA GLY A 50 7.72 -2.61 4.25
C GLY A 50 7.46 -3.88 3.45
N VAL A 51 7.29 -4.99 4.17
CA VAL A 51 7.00 -6.31 3.62
C VAL A 51 5.49 -6.47 3.40
N ARG A 52 5.09 -6.96 2.23
CA ARG A 52 3.69 -7.31 1.92
C ARG A 52 3.44 -8.80 1.96
N LYS A 53 4.40 -9.60 1.51
CA LYS A 53 4.22 -11.05 1.40
C LYS A 53 5.55 -11.77 1.46
N ILE A 54 5.57 -12.90 2.15
CA ILE A 54 6.72 -13.79 2.26
C ILE A 54 6.32 -15.16 1.72
N TYR A 55 7.24 -15.79 1.00
CA TYR A 55 7.14 -17.16 0.52
C TYR A 55 8.32 -17.94 1.09
N VAL A 56 8.04 -19.01 1.83
CA VAL A 56 9.06 -19.89 2.41
C VAL A 56 8.91 -21.27 1.80
N GLY A 57 9.88 -21.67 0.98
CA GLY A 57 10.00 -23.04 0.49
C GLY A 57 10.96 -23.83 1.34
N ARG A 58 10.61 -25.09 1.58
CA ARG A 58 11.39 -26.02 2.38
C ARG A 58 11.67 -27.29 1.61
N ASP A 59 12.80 -27.90 1.93
CA ASP A 59 13.03 -29.32 1.66
C ASP A 59 12.94 -30.11 2.98
N ASP A 60 13.35 -31.38 2.95
CA ASP A 60 13.28 -32.30 4.09
C ASP A 60 14.17 -31.88 5.27
N THR A 61 15.12 -30.96 5.06
CA THR A 61 16.18 -30.64 6.02
C THR A 61 16.29 -29.15 6.35
N CYS A 62 15.92 -28.24 5.44
CA CYS A 62 16.18 -26.81 5.57
C CYS A 62 15.19 -25.91 4.83
N ILE A 63 15.39 -24.60 4.95
CA ILE A 63 14.75 -23.60 4.10
C ILE A 63 15.54 -23.50 2.80
N SER A 64 14.99 -24.11 1.74
CA SER A 64 15.58 -24.12 0.42
C SER A 64 15.27 -22.85 -0.37
N TYR A 65 14.16 -22.15 -0.06
CA TYR A 65 13.71 -20.97 -0.81
C TYR A 65 13.12 -19.89 0.08
N LEU A 66 13.50 -18.64 -0.20
CA LEU A 66 12.89 -17.45 0.39
C LEU A 66 12.57 -16.45 -0.72
N LYS A 67 11.31 -16.07 -0.88
CA LYS A 67 10.92 -14.91 -1.69
C LYS A 67 10.17 -13.90 -0.85
N VAL A 68 10.46 -12.63 -1.04
CA VAL A 68 9.83 -11.53 -0.32
C VAL A 68 9.34 -10.49 -1.30
N GLU A 69 8.08 -10.08 -1.15
CA GLU A 69 7.49 -8.95 -1.84
C GLU A 69 7.46 -7.74 -0.91
N TYR A 70 8.08 -6.66 -1.34
CA TYR A 70 8.12 -5.39 -0.63
C TYR A 70 7.29 -4.35 -1.35
N TYR A 71 6.69 -3.44 -0.57
CA TYR A 71 6.33 -2.14 -1.09
C TYR A 71 7.56 -1.23 -1.03
N SER A 72 7.84 -0.54 -2.14
CA SER A 72 8.94 0.43 -2.24
C SER A 72 8.56 1.54 -3.21
N ASP A 73 8.54 2.78 -2.72
CA ASP A 73 8.36 3.99 -3.53
C ASP A 73 7.17 3.91 -4.51
N GLY A 74 5.98 3.54 -4.03
CA GLY A 74 4.78 3.47 -4.88
C GLY A 74 4.61 2.17 -5.66
N THR A 75 5.60 1.29 -5.64
CA THR A 75 5.62 0.05 -6.45
C THR A 75 5.86 -1.19 -5.59
N VAL A 76 5.54 -2.37 -6.13
CA VAL A 76 5.85 -3.65 -5.50
C VAL A 76 7.08 -4.25 -6.17
N LYS A 77 8.07 -4.66 -5.37
CA LYS A 77 9.29 -5.33 -5.83
C LYS A 77 9.41 -6.68 -5.14
N SER A 78 9.93 -7.68 -5.86
CA SER A 78 10.14 -9.02 -5.30
C SER A 78 11.59 -9.46 -5.43
N HIS A 79 12.12 -10.09 -4.39
CA HIS A 79 13.43 -10.72 -4.39
C HIS A 79 13.31 -12.17 -3.94
N ALA A 80 14.09 -13.06 -4.54
CA ALA A 80 14.07 -14.49 -4.24
C ALA A 80 15.50 -15.03 -4.06
N GLN A 81 15.67 -15.94 -3.11
CA GLN A 81 16.93 -16.58 -2.74
C GLN A 81 16.73 -18.09 -2.62
N GLY A 82 17.78 -18.86 -2.94
CA GLY A 82 17.76 -20.32 -2.91
C GLY A 82 17.00 -20.96 -4.08
N ILE A 83 16.58 -22.22 -3.92
CA ILE A 83 15.92 -23.04 -4.94
C ILE A 83 14.51 -23.43 -4.50
N GLN A 84 13.54 -23.10 -5.35
CA GLN A 84 12.16 -23.52 -5.16
C GLN A 84 11.94 -24.95 -5.67
N SER A 85 12.05 -25.94 -4.78
CA SER A 85 11.78 -27.36 -5.12
C SER A 85 10.30 -27.72 -5.08
N HIS A 86 9.51 -27.03 -4.23
CA HIS A 86 8.09 -27.26 -4.02
C HIS A 86 7.32 -25.92 -3.95
N ASN A 87 5.99 -25.98 -3.91
CA ASN A 87 5.16 -24.80 -3.68
C ASN A 87 5.49 -24.20 -2.30
N PRO A 88 5.98 -22.95 -2.22
CA PRO A 88 6.34 -22.34 -0.96
C PRO A 88 5.09 -21.99 -0.16
N GLN A 89 5.21 -22.04 1.17
CA GLN A 89 4.14 -21.53 2.01
C GLN A 89 4.15 -19.99 2.02
N GLU A 90 2.97 -19.41 1.92
CA GLU A 90 2.80 -17.97 1.88
C GLU A 90 2.43 -17.41 3.26
N PHE A 91 2.98 -16.24 3.56
CA PHE A 91 2.57 -15.41 4.69
C PHE A 91 2.32 -13.98 4.19
N VAL A 92 1.04 -13.62 4.08
CA VAL A 92 0.61 -12.28 3.68
C VAL A 92 0.61 -11.37 4.91
N VAL A 93 1.27 -10.22 4.79
CA VAL A 93 1.30 -9.15 5.80
C VAL A 93 0.37 -8.05 5.30
N ASP A 94 -0.61 -7.65 6.11
CA ASP A 94 -1.56 -6.58 5.74
C ASP A 94 -0.93 -5.18 5.79
N TYR A 95 0.13 -4.97 5.02
CA TYR A 95 0.86 -3.70 4.97
C TYR A 95 0.01 -2.61 4.26
N PRO A 96 -0.13 -1.39 4.82
CA PRO A 96 0.57 -0.86 6.01
C PRO A 96 0.05 -1.20 7.40
N ASN A 97 -1.16 -1.72 7.54
CA ASN A 97 -1.82 -1.86 8.84
C ASN A 97 -1.08 -2.84 9.76
N GLU A 98 -0.42 -3.82 9.16
CA GLU A 98 0.41 -4.83 9.79
C GLU A 98 1.83 -4.73 9.24
N TYR A 99 2.83 -4.93 10.11
CA TYR A 99 4.23 -5.04 9.72
C TYR A 99 4.96 -6.05 10.58
N ILE A 100 6.05 -6.61 10.07
CA ILE A 100 6.88 -7.57 10.81
C ILE A 100 7.75 -6.83 11.81
N THR A 101 7.73 -7.27 13.06
CA THR A 101 8.50 -6.71 14.19
C THR A 101 9.69 -7.58 14.56
N SER A 102 9.60 -8.90 14.35
CA SER A 102 10.71 -9.81 14.56
C SER A 102 10.62 -11.08 13.71
N VAL A 103 11.78 -11.71 13.54
CA VAL A 103 11.94 -12.99 12.86
C VAL A 103 12.68 -13.94 13.78
N GLU A 104 12.04 -15.04 14.16
CA GLU A 104 12.69 -16.11 14.91
C GLU A 104 13.12 -17.20 13.95
N GLY A 105 14.22 -17.89 14.24
CA GLY A 105 14.64 -19.02 13.42
C GLY A 105 15.66 -19.91 14.11
N THR A 106 16.07 -20.95 13.41
CA THR A 106 17.20 -21.82 13.77
C THR A 106 18.04 -22.06 12.54
N TYR A 107 19.31 -22.36 12.80
CA TYR A 107 20.20 -22.93 11.81
C TYR A 107 20.85 -24.18 12.39
N ALA A 108 21.10 -25.15 11.54
CA ALA A 108 21.73 -26.41 11.91
C ALA A 108 22.54 -26.97 10.74
N CYS A 109 23.38 -27.95 11.02
CA CYS A 109 24.05 -28.69 9.97
C CYS A 109 23.00 -29.50 9.18
N ALA A 110 22.87 -29.22 7.88
CA ALA A 110 22.14 -30.01 6.91
C ALA A 110 23.13 -30.62 5.91
N TYR A 111 22.72 -31.71 5.25
CA TYR A 111 23.52 -32.37 4.21
C TYR A 111 24.95 -32.76 4.64
N ILE A 112 25.14 -33.02 5.95
CA ILE A 112 26.38 -33.49 6.59
C ILE A 112 27.50 -32.43 6.65
N THR A 113 27.49 -31.38 5.81
CA THR A 113 28.63 -30.43 5.71
C THR A 113 28.28 -28.95 5.78
N ALA A 114 27.01 -28.54 5.69
CA ALA A 114 26.63 -27.14 5.57
C ALA A 114 25.69 -26.69 6.70
N VAL A 115 26.04 -25.61 7.39
CA VAL A 115 25.12 -24.94 8.34
C VAL A 115 24.18 -24.05 7.55
N VAL A 116 22.89 -24.30 7.62
CA VAL A 116 21.84 -23.58 6.88
C VAL A 116 20.66 -23.25 7.79
N ILE A 117 19.84 -22.29 7.38
CA ILE A 117 18.60 -21.95 8.07
C ILE A 117 17.62 -23.12 7.95
N THR A 118 17.12 -23.58 9.10
CA THR A 118 16.18 -24.70 9.18
C THR A 118 14.78 -24.27 9.57
N SER A 119 14.64 -23.11 10.21
CA SER A 119 13.33 -22.56 10.59
C SER A 119 13.28 -21.04 10.48
N LEU A 120 12.08 -20.54 10.17
CA LEU A 120 11.70 -19.14 10.24
C LEU A 120 10.28 -19.01 10.79
N VAL A 121 10.08 -18.02 11.64
CA VAL A 121 8.78 -17.59 12.17
C VAL A 121 8.75 -16.07 12.17
N PHE A 122 7.73 -15.48 11.56
CA PHE A 122 7.56 -14.04 11.51
C PHE A 122 6.51 -13.61 12.53
N LYS A 123 6.84 -12.61 13.36
CA LYS A 123 5.90 -11.96 14.27
C LYS A 123 5.56 -10.57 13.78
N THR A 124 4.30 -10.19 13.89
CA THR A 124 3.81 -8.91 13.38
C THR A 124 3.37 -7.95 14.48
N SER A 125 3.20 -6.68 14.12
CA SER A 125 2.75 -5.59 14.99
C SER A 125 1.36 -5.80 15.57
N THR A 126 0.53 -6.66 14.96
CA THR A 126 -0.79 -7.04 15.47
C THR A 126 -0.75 -8.25 16.41
N GLY A 127 0.45 -8.75 16.74
CA GLY A 127 0.66 -9.95 17.55
C GLY A 127 0.47 -11.26 16.79
N ARG A 128 0.27 -11.21 15.47
CA ARG A 128 0.10 -12.39 14.63
C ARG A 128 1.44 -13.09 14.41
N VAL A 129 1.39 -14.41 14.31
CA VAL A 129 2.58 -15.25 14.13
C VAL A 129 2.38 -16.09 12.87
N SER A 130 3.38 -16.14 12.00
CA SER A 130 3.35 -17.01 10.82
C SER A 130 3.36 -18.49 11.23
N PRO A 131 3.02 -19.42 10.32
CA PRO A 131 3.23 -20.83 10.58
C PRO A 131 4.69 -21.10 10.95
N ARG A 132 4.89 -22.00 11.91
CA ARG A 132 6.20 -22.32 12.45
C ARG A 132 6.82 -23.48 11.69
N PHE A 133 8.12 -23.34 11.40
CA PHE A 133 8.86 -24.31 10.64
C PHE A 133 10.11 -24.83 11.35
N GLY A 134 9.97 -25.23 12.61
CA GLY A 134 11.05 -25.73 13.47
C GLY A 134 11.00 -25.09 14.85
N ASN A 135 11.99 -25.37 15.70
CA ASN A 135 12.09 -24.77 17.03
C ASN A 135 12.77 -23.40 16.96
N PRO A 136 12.47 -22.46 17.87
CA PRO A 136 13.16 -21.16 17.89
C PRO A 136 14.58 -21.29 18.45
N GLY A 137 15.50 -20.49 17.92
CA GLY A 137 16.90 -20.43 18.37
C GLY A 137 17.41 -18.99 18.39
N PHE A 138 17.57 -18.37 17.22
CA PHE A 138 17.92 -16.96 17.10
C PHE A 138 16.66 -16.09 16.93
N VAL A 139 16.79 -14.81 17.27
CA VAL A 139 15.79 -13.78 17.01
C VAL A 139 16.45 -12.59 16.33
N LEU A 140 15.91 -12.17 15.20
CA LEU A 140 16.20 -10.91 14.56
C LEU A 140 15.11 -9.93 14.95
N GLU A 141 15.44 -8.96 15.79
CA GLU A 141 14.52 -7.91 16.21
C GLU A 141 15.26 -6.63 16.52
N ASN A 142 14.51 -5.54 16.63
CA ASN A 142 15.07 -4.26 17.02
C ASN A 142 14.04 -3.39 17.72
N ASN A 143 13.81 -3.64 19.01
CA ASN A 143 12.98 -2.80 19.88
C ASN A 143 11.60 -2.44 19.27
N GLY A 144 10.92 -3.42 18.66
CA GLY A 144 9.60 -3.22 18.04
C GLY A 144 9.58 -2.44 16.71
N ARG A 145 10.74 -2.14 16.13
CA ARG A 145 10.86 -1.49 14.81
C ARG A 145 10.33 -2.38 13.69
N LYS A 146 9.98 -1.75 12.57
CA LYS A 146 9.47 -2.41 11.37
C LYS A 146 10.60 -3.01 10.55
N LEU A 147 10.45 -4.27 10.15
CA LEU A 147 11.33 -4.91 9.18
C LEU A 147 11.11 -4.32 7.78
N VAL A 148 12.20 -3.83 7.18
CA VAL A 148 12.20 -3.13 5.88
C VAL A 148 13.08 -3.80 4.82
N GLY A 149 13.83 -4.84 5.19
CA GLY A 149 14.67 -5.56 4.26
C GLY A 149 15.31 -6.77 4.90
N PHE A 150 15.75 -7.70 4.07
CA PHE A 150 16.57 -8.84 4.48
C PHE A 150 17.92 -8.76 3.77
N HIS A 151 18.95 -9.26 4.45
CA HIS A 151 20.27 -9.54 3.86
C HIS A 151 20.71 -10.93 4.33
N GLY A 152 21.69 -11.52 3.67
CA GLY A 152 22.12 -12.86 4.06
C GLY A 152 23.04 -13.53 3.07
N LYS A 153 23.06 -14.86 3.14
CA LYS A 153 23.85 -15.72 2.26
C LYS A 153 22.99 -16.88 1.79
N SER A 154 23.10 -17.22 0.51
CA SER A 154 22.39 -18.37 -0.06
C SER A 154 23.15 -18.98 -1.23
N GLY A 155 23.06 -20.30 -1.35
CA GLY A 155 23.38 -21.07 -2.55
C GLY A 155 22.15 -21.84 -3.00
N HIS A 156 22.21 -23.17 -2.89
CA HIS A 156 21.05 -24.04 -3.11
C HIS A 156 20.00 -23.94 -1.99
N ALA A 157 20.41 -23.49 -0.80
CA ALA A 157 19.57 -23.24 0.35
C ALA A 157 19.86 -21.86 0.96
N LEU A 158 19.08 -21.47 1.96
CA LEU A 158 19.31 -20.27 2.73
C LEU A 158 20.38 -20.54 3.80
N ASP A 159 21.62 -20.11 3.56
CA ASP A 159 22.75 -20.34 4.47
C ASP A 159 22.66 -19.45 5.72
N ALA A 160 22.39 -18.16 5.53
CA ALA A 160 22.27 -17.18 6.62
C ALA A 160 21.26 -16.09 6.30
N ILE A 161 20.66 -15.51 7.34
CA ILE A 161 19.67 -14.44 7.23
C ILE A 161 19.86 -13.40 8.33
N GLY A 162 19.87 -12.13 7.93
CA GLY A 162 19.81 -10.95 8.78
C GLY A 162 18.72 -10.00 8.26
N ALA A 163 18.49 -8.93 9.00
CA ALA A 163 17.37 -8.03 8.72
C ALA A 163 17.73 -6.56 8.90
N HIS A 164 17.07 -5.71 8.13
CA HIS A 164 17.10 -4.25 8.27
C HIS A 164 15.80 -3.81 8.95
N PHE A 165 15.93 -3.00 10.00
CA PHE A 165 14.80 -2.47 10.77
C PHE A 165 14.80 -0.94 10.76
N ALA A 166 13.66 -0.35 10.47
CA ALA A 166 13.47 1.10 10.53
C ALA A 166 12.38 1.45 11.56
N PRO A 167 12.43 2.64 12.19
CA PRO A 167 11.31 3.14 12.97
C PRO A 167 10.02 3.04 12.17
N ASP A 168 8.92 2.70 12.84
CA ASP A 168 7.63 2.81 12.18
C ASP A 168 7.33 4.29 11.97
N THR A 169 7.56 4.74 10.74
CA THR A 169 7.37 6.11 10.29
C THR A 169 5.91 6.40 9.92
N SER A 170 4.98 5.55 10.37
CA SER A 170 3.53 5.77 10.25
C SER A 170 3.08 7.10 10.88
N SER A 171 3.87 7.67 11.82
CA SER A 171 3.71 9.01 12.39
C SER A 171 4.52 10.12 11.70
N SER A 172 5.43 9.80 10.78
CA SER A 172 6.27 10.77 10.07
C SER A 172 5.95 10.76 8.57
N ASN A 173 4.93 11.52 8.14
CA ASN A 173 4.65 12.00 6.77
C ASN A 173 4.76 11.02 5.57
N TRP A 174 5.01 9.74 5.80
CA TRP A 174 5.16 8.68 4.83
C TRP A 174 4.77 7.38 5.51
N ALA A 175 3.47 7.21 5.75
CA ALA A 175 2.82 5.92 5.66
C ALA A 175 2.49 5.64 4.18
N PRO A 176 2.55 4.39 3.72
CA PRO A 176 2.10 4.07 2.37
C PRO A 176 0.57 4.28 2.25
N PRO A 177 0.07 4.42 1.03
CA PRO A 177 -1.36 4.49 0.76
C PRO A 177 -2.10 3.25 1.26
N ARG A 178 -3.27 3.45 1.84
CA ARG A 178 -4.19 2.41 2.32
C ARG A 178 -5.37 2.30 1.36
N LYS A 179 -5.65 1.09 0.87
CA LYS A 179 -6.81 0.80 0.02
C LYS A 179 -8.01 0.40 0.87
N LEU A 180 -9.08 1.19 0.87
CA LEU A 180 -10.34 0.84 1.55
C LEU A 180 -11.24 0.01 0.61
N ALA A 181 -11.97 -0.94 1.18
CA ALA A 181 -12.86 -1.83 0.43
C ALA A 181 -13.98 -1.05 -0.28
N ALA A 182 -14.27 -1.43 -1.53
CA ALA A 182 -15.30 -0.79 -2.32
C ALA A 182 -16.71 -1.08 -1.76
N GLN A 183 -17.57 -0.07 -1.79
CA GLN A 183 -18.96 -0.12 -1.33
C GLN A 183 -19.90 -0.09 -2.53
N GLY A 184 -20.85 -1.02 -2.60
CA GLY A 184 -21.76 -1.18 -3.74
C GLY A 184 -22.07 -2.63 -4.07
N GLY A 185 -22.55 -2.89 -5.28
CA GLY A 185 -22.91 -4.24 -5.75
C GLY A 185 -21.84 -4.93 -6.60
N PRO A 186 -22.10 -6.19 -6.98
CA PRO A 186 -21.13 -7.05 -7.67
C PRO A 186 -21.07 -6.86 -9.21
N GLY A 187 -21.93 -6.02 -9.78
CA GLY A 187 -22.01 -5.78 -11.23
C GLY A 187 -20.78 -5.10 -11.81
N GLY A 188 -20.75 -4.89 -13.12
CA GLY A 188 -19.70 -4.14 -13.82
C GLY A 188 -18.33 -4.82 -13.93
N GLY A 189 -17.45 -4.23 -14.74
CA GLY A 189 -16.03 -4.60 -14.85
C GLY A 189 -15.19 -3.89 -13.78
N MET A 190 -14.16 -4.56 -13.27
CA MET A 190 -13.26 -4.01 -12.24
C MET A 190 -12.33 -2.95 -12.83
N TRP A 191 -12.03 -1.93 -12.04
CA TRP A 191 -11.02 -0.92 -12.34
C TRP A 191 -10.33 -0.44 -11.07
N ASP A 192 -9.08 0.00 -11.21
CA ASP A 192 -8.28 0.60 -10.13
C ASP A 192 -7.37 1.65 -10.76
N ASP A 193 -7.58 2.92 -10.41
CA ASP A 193 -6.75 4.01 -10.95
C ASP A 193 -5.35 4.03 -10.31
N GLY A 194 -5.15 3.32 -9.20
CA GLY A 194 -3.89 3.34 -8.46
C GLY A 194 -3.75 4.55 -7.54
N VAL A 195 -2.50 4.90 -7.21
CA VAL A 195 -2.15 5.95 -6.24
C VAL A 195 -1.52 7.14 -6.96
N HIS A 196 -2.00 8.33 -6.63
CA HIS A 196 -1.54 9.60 -7.18
C HIS A 196 -1.05 10.54 -6.06
N SER A 197 -0.50 11.70 -6.42
CA SER A 197 -0.07 12.72 -5.44
C SER A 197 -1.27 13.42 -4.78
N GLY A 198 -2.39 13.53 -5.51
CA GLY A 198 -3.64 14.11 -5.02
C GLY A 198 -4.72 14.19 -6.09
N VAL A 199 -5.92 14.58 -5.67
CA VAL A 199 -7.09 14.79 -6.54
C VAL A 199 -7.30 16.30 -6.72
N ARG A 200 -7.37 16.75 -7.98
CA ARG A 200 -7.61 18.16 -8.31
C ARG A 200 -9.07 18.44 -8.62
N LYS A 201 -9.74 17.53 -9.32
CA LYS A 201 -11.15 17.69 -9.67
C LYS A 201 -11.86 16.34 -9.73
N VAL A 202 -13.08 16.32 -9.25
CA VAL A 202 -14.00 15.18 -9.36
C VAL A 202 -15.19 15.57 -10.23
N TYR A 203 -15.66 14.62 -11.02
CA TYR A 203 -16.83 14.75 -11.86
C TYR A 203 -17.79 13.60 -11.55
N VAL A 204 -19.05 13.91 -11.25
CA VAL A 204 -20.08 12.91 -10.97
C VAL A 204 -21.24 13.10 -11.93
N GLY A 205 -21.41 12.13 -12.83
CA GLY A 205 -22.56 12.02 -13.73
C GLY A 205 -23.60 11.08 -13.11
N ARG A 206 -24.87 11.46 -13.18
CA ARG A 206 -25.99 10.69 -12.64
C ARG A 206 -27.16 10.64 -13.61
N ASP A 207 -28.07 9.71 -13.34
CA ASP A 207 -29.44 9.77 -13.83
C ASP A 207 -30.42 9.98 -12.66
N GLU A 208 -31.71 9.70 -12.87
CA GLU A 208 -32.76 9.83 -11.86
C GLU A 208 -32.60 8.87 -10.68
N CYS A 209 -31.84 7.78 -10.84
CA CYS A 209 -31.77 6.68 -9.88
C CYS A 209 -30.38 6.48 -9.27
N CYS A 210 -29.31 6.78 -10.00
CA CYS A 210 -27.96 6.40 -9.56
C CYS A 210 -26.82 7.17 -10.21
N VAL A 211 -25.59 6.93 -9.71
CA VAL A 211 -24.36 7.44 -10.31
C VAL A 211 -24.02 6.62 -11.54
N THR A 212 -23.97 7.27 -12.69
CA THR A 212 -23.75 6.61 -13.98
C THR A 212 -22.31 6.78 -14.46
N LYS A 213 -21.63 7.86 -14.04
CA LYS A 213 -20.24 8.15 -14.40
C LYS A 213 -19.49 8.80 -13.26
N VAL A 214 -18.22 8.44 -13.13
CA VAL A 214 -17.23 9.21 -12.39
C VAL A 214 -16.06 9.53 -13.30
N LYS A 215 -15.50 10.72 -13.14
CA LYS A 215 -14.23 11.11 -13.75
C LYS A 215 -13.39 11.85 -12.71
N PHE A 216 -12.09 11.63 -12.76
CA PHE A 216 -11.15 12.19 -11.81
C PHE A 216 -9.98 12.79 -12.57
N ASP A 217 -9.60 14.00 -12.16
CA ASP A 217 -8.36 14.63 -12.57
C ASP A 217 -7.39 14.56 -11.38
N TYR A 218 -6.40 13.69 -11.50
CA TYR A 218 -5.35 13.47 -10.51
C TYR A 218 -4.07 14.24 -10.86
N ILE A 219 -3.19 14.36 -9.88
CA ILE A 219 -1.81 14.80 -10.07
C ILE A 219 -0.90 13.60 -9.91
N SER A 220 -0.11 13.26 -10.94
CA SER A 220 0.85 12.16 -10.90
C SER A 220 2.00 12.42 -9.93
N ALA A 221 2.88 11.43 -9.73
CA ALA A 221 4.10 11.60 -8.95
C ALA A 221 5.04 12.67 -9.54
N ASP A 222 4.97 12.92 -10.85
CA ASP A 222 5.77 13.91 -11.57
C ASP A 222 5.13 15.32 -11.58
N GLY A 223 3.93 15.46 -11.02
CA GLY A 223 3.19 16.73 -11.00
C GLY A 223 2.30 16.96 -12.22
N GLU A 224 2.19 15.98 -13.12
CA GLU A 224 1.40 16.06 -14.34
C GLU A 224 -0.08 15.73 -14.09
N LEU A 225 -0.97 16.31 -14.90
CA LEU A 225 -2.40 16.04 -14.82
C LEU A 225 -2.71 14.68 -15.45
N GLU A 226 -3.33 13.78 -14.69
CA GLU A 226 -3.81 12.50 -15.18
C GLU A 226 -5.32 12.37 -15.02
N THR A 227 -6.01 12.16 -16.15
CA THR A 227 -7.46 11.95 -16.16
C THR A 227 -7.80 10.46 -16.25
N ARG A 228 -8.77 10.03 -15.42
CA ARG A 228 -9.39 8.70 -15.48
C ARG A 228 -10.91 8.83 -15.43
N GLU A 229 -11.62 7.94 -16.12
CA GLU A 229 -13.07 7.97 -16.17
C GLU A 229 -13.69 6.57 -16.27
N HIS A 230 -14.84 6.41 -15.62
CA HIS A 230 -15.53 5.13 -15.46
C HIS A 230 -17.04 5.31 -15.58
N GLY A 231 -17.73 4.31 -16.14
CA GLY A 231 -19.18 4.36 -16.40
C GLY A 231 -19.58 5.11 -17.68
N ARG A 232 -20.85 5.50 -17.79
CA ARG A 232 -21.45 6.11 -19.00
C ARG A 232 -21.96 7.52 -18.77
N ILE A 233 -21.66 8.40 -19.72
CA ILE A 233 -22.23 9.75 -19.78
C ILE A 233 -23.71 9.60 -20.16
N ILE A 234 -24.61 9.98 -19.25
CA ILE A 234 -26.05 10.14 -19.54
C ILE A 234 -26.41 11.62 -19.49
N GLN A 235 -25.96 12.31 -18.43
CA GLN A 235 -26.08 13.75 -18.26
C GLN A 235 -24.70 14.38 -18.13
N HIS A 236 -24.61 15.71 -18.31
CA HIS A 236 -23.39 16.46 -18.03
C HIS A 236 -22.97 16.24 -16.57
N PRO A 237 -21.76 15.71 -16.31
CA PRO A 237 -21.30 15.48 -14.95
C PRO A 237 -21.19 16.77 -14.15
N GLN A 238 -21.62 16.73 -12.89
CA GLN A 238 -21.38 17.81 -11.95
C GLN A 238 -19.91 17.83 -11.56
N GLU A 239 -19.29 19.01 -11.62
CA GLU A 239 -17.88 19.19 -11.29
C GLU A 239 -17.70 19.63 -9.83
N PHE A 240 -16.67 19.08 -9.19
CA PHE A 240 -16.21 19.46 -7.86
C PHE A 240 -14.71 19.74 -7.91
N LEU A 241 -14.36 21.03 -7.96
CA LEU A 241 -12.98 21.52 -8.03
C LEU A 241 -12.40 21.74 -6.63
N LEU A 242 -11.21 21.19 -6.38
CA LEU A 242 -10.44 21.41 -5.17
C LEU A 242 -9.43 22.54 -5.37
N ASP A 243 -9.20 23.33 -4.31
CA ASP A 243 -8.10 24.29 -4.22
C ASP A 243 -6.76 23.57 -3.98
N TYR A 244 -6.34 22.71 -4.91
CA TYR A 244 -5.07 21.97 -4.80
C TYR A 244 -3.86 22.93 -4.89
N PRO A 245 -2.84 22.81 -4.01
CA PRO A 245 -2.63 21.75 -3.01
C PRO A 245 -3.17 22.06 -1.60
N ASN A 246 -3.83 23.20 -1.39
CA ASN A 246 -4.29 23.65 -0.06
C ASN A 246 -5.50 22.85 0.44
N GLU A 247 -6.30 22.33 -0.47
CA GLU A 247 -7.50 21.55 -0.19
C GLU A 247 -7.38 20.15 -0.80
N TYR A 248 -7.70 19.14 0.01
CA TYR A 248 -7.72 17.74 -0.39
C TYR A 248 -8.96 17.04 0.17
N ILE A 249 -9.37 15.93 -0.44
CA ILE A 249 -10.51 15.13 0.01
C ILE A 249 -10.07 14.29 1.22
N THR A 250 -10.83 14.35 2.31
CA THR A 250 -10.59 13.60 3.55
C THR A 250 -11.56 12.43 3.71
N SER A 251 -12.75 12.52 3.14
CA SER A 251 -13.69 11.40 3.11
C SER A 251 -14.63 11.45 1.91
N VAL A 252 -15.15 10.26 1.57
CA VAL A 252 -16.20 10.09 0.58
C VAL A 252 -17.37 9.42 1.27
N GLU A 253 -18.49 10.12 1.29
CA GLU A 253 -19.76 9.57 1.71
C GLU A 253 -20.55 9.18 0.46
N GLY A 254 -21.37 8.17 0.56
CA GLY A 254 -22.23 7.81 -0.55
C GLY A 254 -23.37 6.93 -0.12
N THR A 255 -24.26 6.65 -1.05
CA THR A 255 -25.38 5.74 -0.80
C THR A 255 -25.38 4.59 -1.77
N THR A 256 -25.84 3.42 -1.32
CA THR A 256 -26.08 2.26 -2.18
C THR A 256 -27.54 1.87 -2.14
N GLY A 257 -28.05 1.36 -3.26
CA GLY A 257 -29.46 0.98 -3.37
C GLY A 257 -29.70 0.00 -4.51
N LEU A 258 -30.70 -0.86 -4.34
CA LEU A 258 -31.20 -1.75 -5.38
C LEU A 258 -31.95 -0.92 -6.42
N VAL A 259 -31.44 -0.88 -7.65
CA VAL A 259 -32.11 -0.18 -8.76
C VAL A 259 -32.72 -1.20 -9.70
N SER A 260 -34.05 -1.23 -9.78
CA SER A 260 -34.82 -2.25 -10.52
C SER A 260 -34.39 -2.39 -11.98
N ARG A 261 -34.03 -1.29 -12.64
CA ARG A 261 -33.55 -1.30 -14.04
C ARG A 261 -32.30 -2.18 -14.23
N TYR A 262 -31.43 -2.24 -13.22
CA TYR A 262 -30.16 -2.97 -13.28
C TYR A 262 -30.22 -4.31 -12.51
N HIS A 263 -31.31 -4.59 -11.80
CA HIS A 263 -31.49 -5.81 -11.00
C HIS A 263 -30.35 -6.06 -10.00
N THR A 264 -29.67 -5.00 -9.54
CA THR A 264 -28.53 -5.08 -8.61
C THR A 264 -28.43 -3.83 -7.74
N TYR A 265 -27.69 -3.95 -6.63
CA TYR A 265 -27.26 -2.80 -5.83
C TYR A 265 -26.19 -2.01 -6.60
N VAL A 266 -26.31 -0.69 -6.59
CA VAL A 266 -25.37 0.24 -7.26
C VAL A 266 -25.11 1.44 -6.35
N VAL A 267 -24.10 2.24 -6.70
CA VAL A 267 -23.85 3.53 -6.05
C VAL A 267 -24.92 4.52 -6.52
N THR A 268 -25.73 5.00 -5.58
CA THR A 268 -26.84 5.93 -5.84
C THR A 268 -26.45 7.39 -5.61
N SER A 269 -25.48 7.66 -4.74
CA SER A 269 -24.88 8.98 -4.61
C SER A 269 -23.48 8.98 -4.05
N LEU A 270 -22.81 10.12 -4.23
CA LEU A 270 -21.51 10.44 -3.69
C LEU A 270 -21.50 11.88 -3.18
N ALA A 271 -20.84 12.09 -2.05
CA ALA A 271 -20.47 13.39 -1.54
C ALA A 271 -19.04 13.34 -1.00
N PHE A 272 -18.29 14.41 -1.24
CA PHE A 272 -16.88 14.51 -0.88
C PHE A 272 -16.74 15.56 0.21
N THR A 273 -16.10 15.20 1.32
CA THR A 273 -15.70 16.15 2.36
C THR A 273 -14.23 16.47 2.21
N THR A 274 -13.86 17.74 2.32
CA THR A 274 -12.50 18.21 2.15
C THR A 274 -11.86 18.62 3.47
N SER A 275 -10.54 18.83 3.45
CA SER A 275 -9.73 19.30 4.58
C SER A 275 -10.16 20.67 5.13
N THR A 276 -10.89 21.47 4.35
CA THR A 276 -11.45 22.76 4.79
C THR A 276 -12.82 22.62 5.46
N GLY A 277 -13.35 21.40 5.57
CA GLY A 277 -14.67 21.10 6.12
C GLY A 277 -15.83 21.32 5.13
N ARG A 278 -15.53 21.64 3.86
CA ARG A 278 -16.54 21.77 2.81
C ARG A 278 -16.98 20.38 2.33
N THR A 279 -18.29 20.22 2.10
CA THR A 279 -18.86 19.01 1.51
C THR A 279 -19.50 19.32 0.16
N SER A 280 -19.36 18.42 -0.83
CA SER A 280 -20.12 18.50 -2.08
C SER A 280 -21.60 18.14 -1.86
N PRO A 281 -22.53 18.49 -2.77
CA PRO A 281 -23.94 18.08 -2.65
C PRO A 281 -24.14 16.56 -2.52
N THR A 282 -25.12 16.10 -1.71
CA THR A 282 -25.43 14.68 -1.44
C THR A 282 -26.88 14.32 -1.80
N PHE A 283 -27.18 13.06 -2.18
CA PHE A 283 -28.55 12.60 -2.46
C PHE A 283 -28.78 11.10 -2.15
N GLY A 284 -29.36 10.72 -1.02
CA GLY A 284 -29.81 9.32 -0.82
C GLY A 284 -29.98 8.90 0.64
N ALA A 285 -30.36 7.64 0.86
CA ALA A 285 -30.80 7.14 2.18
C ALA A 285 -29.74 6.29 2.93
N THR A 286 -29.25 5.18 2.34
CA THR A 286 -28.34 4.25 3.05
C THR A 286 -26.88 4.66 2.89
N LYS A 287 -26.27 5.18 3.96
CA LYS A 287 -24.96 5.84 3.92
C LYS A 287 -23.79 4.88 4.14
N PHE A 288 -22.80 4.92 3.25
CA PHE A 288 -21.43 4.43 3.51
C PHE A 288 -20.47 5.62 3.64
N VAL A 289 -19.35 5.41 4.33
CA VAL A 289 -18.28 6.39 4.45
C VAL A 289 -16.94 5.70 4.20
N LEU A 290 -16.12 6.31 3.33
CA LEU A 290 -14.73 5.97 3.11
C LEU A 290 -13.87 7.08 3.70
N GLU A 291 -13.18 6.78 4.79
CA GLU A 291 -12.26 7.71 5.47
C GLU A 291 -11.11 6.96 6.12
N ASP A 292 -9.95 7.61 6.25
CA ASP A 292 -8.78 7.04 6.92
C ASP A 292 -8.12 8.09 7.84
N ASN A 293 -8.86 8.52 8.87
CA ASN A 293 -8.39 9.30 10.03
C ASN A 293 -7.31 10.36 9.71
N GLY A 294 -7.68 11.40 8.96
CA GLY A 294 -6.81 12.56 8.69
C GLY A 294 -5.86 12.40 7.49
N ARG A 295 -5.96 11.29 6.75
CA ARG A 295 -5.26 11.09 5.46
C ARG A 295 -6.02 11.72 4.29
N GLN A 296 -5.27 12.04 3.24
CA GLN A 296 -5.86 12.52 1.98
C GLN A 296 -6.22 11.34 1.06
N LEU A 297 -7.30 11.49 0.30
CA LEU A 297 -7.65 10.58 -0.77
C LEU A 297 -6.73 10.82 -1.98
N VAL A 298 -6.13 9.74 -2.49
CA VAL A 298 -5.12 9.77 -3.55
C VAL A 298 -5.44 8.88 -4.75
N GLY A 299 -6.60 8.24 -4.77
CA GLY A 299 -7.03 7.41 -5.89
C GLY A 299 -8.34 6.70 -5.62
N PHE A 300 -9.00 6.28 -6.70
CA PHE A 300 -10.23 5.51 -6.64
C PHE A 300 -10.06 4.13 -7.30
N HIS A 301 -10.86 3.18 -6.84
CA HIS A 301 -11.03 1.87 -7.49
C HIS A 301 -12.49 1.46 -7.38
N GLY A 302 -12.94 0.48 -8.17
CA GLY A 302 -14.33 0.07 -8.13
C GLY A 302 -14.74 -0.87 -9.25
N ARG A 303 -16.03 -0.85 -9.53
CA ARG A 303 -16.64 -1.60 -10.62
C ARG A 303 -17.65 -0.74 -11.36
N SER A 304 -17.64 -0.83 -12.68
CA SER A 304 -18.61 -0.12 -13.50
C SER A 304 -18.94 -0.83 -14.79
N GLY A 305 -20.17 -0.64 -15.26
CA GLY A 305 -20.61 -0.98 -16.61
C GLY A 305 -21.41 0.18 -17.19
N ASN A 306 -22.73 0.03 -17.23
CA ASN A 306 -23.64 1.12 -17.58
C ASN A 306 -23.77 2.17 -16.46
N VAL A 307 -23.41 1.79 -15.24
CA VAL A 307 -23.46 2.60 -14.01
C VAL A 307 -22.24 2.33 -13.15
N ILE A 308 -22.10 3.06 -12.03
CA ILE A 308 -21.11 2.77 -11.01
C ILE A 308 -21.69 1.74 -10.02
N ASP A 309 -21.25 0.50 -10.16
CA ASP A 309 -21.73 -0.63 -9.35
C ASP A 309 -21.17 -0.55 -7.92
N CYS A 310 -19.87 -0.29 -7.77
CA CYS A 310 -19.23 -0.03 -6.48
C CYS A 310 -18.04 0.91 -6.59
N ILE A 311 -17.68 1.55 -5.48
CA ILE A 311 -16.55 2.48 -5.40
C ILE A 311 -15.79 2.32 -4.07
N GLY A 312 -14.48 2.32 -4.15
CA GLY A 312 -13.53 2.35 -3.04
C GLY A 312 -12.47 3.42 -3.29
N ALA A 313 -11.61 3.64 -2.30
CA ALA A 313 -10.63 4.72 -2.32
C ALA A 313 -9.29 4.30 -1.73
N HIS A 314 -8.23 4.97 -2.18
CA HIS A 314 -6.88 4.90 -1.64
C HIS A 314 -6.58 6.16 -0.82
N PHE A 315 -6.04 6.02 0.39
CA PHE A 315 -5.72 7.12 1.29
C PHE A 315 -4.25 7.14 1.68
N ALA A 316 -3.58 8.29 1.58
CA ALA A 316 -2.19 8.46 1.95
C ALA A 316 -2.01 9.64 2.92
N PRO A 317 -0.93 9.66 3.73
CA PRO A 317 -0.61 10.83 4.54
C PRO A 317 -0.59 12.10 3.71
N VAL A 318 -0.97 13.19 4.35
CA VAL A 318 -0.84 14.53 3.80
C VAL A 318 0.65 14.86 3.72
N PRO A 319 1.17 15.32 2.57
CA PRO A 319 2.53 15.83 2.49
C PRO A 319 2.70 16.96 3.52
N PRO A 320 3.88 17.08 4.16
CA PRO A 320 4.11 18.18 5.09
C PRO A 320 3.84 19.52 4.41
N PRO A 321 3.20 20.48 5.11
CA PRO A 321 3.11 21.84 4.61
C PRO A 321 4.53 22.36 4.34
N SER A 322 4.67 23.05 3.22
CA SER A 322 5.96 23.55 2.73
C SER A 322 6.43 24.78 3.48
#